data_AF-A0AAN8FM53-F1
#
_entry.id   AF-A0AAN8FM53-F1
#
_cell.length_a   1.000
_cell.length_b   1.000
_cell.length_c   1.000
_cell.angle_alpha   90.00
_cell.angle_beta   90.00
_cell.angle_gamma   90.00
#
_symmetry.space_group_name_H-M   'P 1'
#
loop_
_entity.id
_entity.type
_entity.pdbx_description
1 polymer ?
#
loop_
_entity_poly.entity_id
_entity_poly.type
_entity_poly.pdbx_seq_one_letter_code
_entity_poly.pdbx_strand_id
1 'polypeptide(L)' 'TKLKEENKVLMQEMHKEGRLLRQYKHLNIVAFYGMVIDNDQAMIVMELVSGGGLDHHLKNNV' A
#
# COMPACT_ATOMS: atom_id res chain seq x y z
N THR A 1 14.27 4.08 22.24
CA THR A 1 13.41 5.30 22.30
C THR A 1 12.02 4.90 21.89
N LYS A 2 10.96 5.51 22.46
CA LYS A 2 9.55 5.18 22.13
C LYS A 2 9.29 5.17 20.61
N LEU A 3 9.89 6.11 19.89
CA LEU A 3 9.87 6.23 18.43
C LEU A 3 10.30 4.94 17.68
N LYS A 4 11.28 4.20 18.21
CA LYS A 4 11.73 2.93 17.57
C LYS A 4 10.69 1.82 17.69
N GLU A 5 9.93 1.79 18.78
CA GLU A 5 8.91 0.75 18.98
C GLU A 5 7.67 1.03 18.13
N GLU A 6 7.26 2.29 18.01
CA GLU A 6 6.16 2.71 17.13
C GLU A 6 6.47 2.38 15.65
N ASN A 7 7.68 2.67 15.18
CA ASN A 7 8.11 2.33 13.82
C ASN A 7 8.06 0.81 13.57
N LYS A 8 8.44 0.00 14.56
CA LYS A 8 8.40 -1.45 14.43
C LYS A 8 6.97 -1.99 14.28
N VAL A 9 6.00 -1.41 14.99
CA VAL A 9 4.58 -1.76 14.84
C VAL A 9 4.07 -1.39 13.45
N LEU A 10 4.39 -0.19 12.96
CA LEU A 10 4.01 0.24 11.60
C LEU A 10 4.57 -0.71 10.52
N MET A 11 5.84 -1.10 10.66
CA MET A 11 6.48 -2.07 9.76
C MET A 11 5.77 -3.43 9.75
N GLN A 12 5.32 -3.91 10.91
CA GLN A 12 4.56 -5.16 11.00
C GLN A 12 3.22 -5.08 10.25
N GLU A 13 2.51 -3.95 10.35
CA GLU A 13 1.26 -3.74 9.62
C GLU A 13 1.49 -3.67 8.11
N MET A 14 2.54 -2.96 7.65
CA MET A 14 2.91 -2.95 6.23
C MET A 14 3.23 -4.34 5.69
N HIS A 15 3.91 -5.19 6.47
CA HIS A 15 4.15 -6.58 6.08
C HIS A 15 2.86 -7.42 6.01
N LYS A 16 1.90 -7.20 6.91
CA LYS A 16 0.59 -7.87 6.84
C LYS A 16 -0.14 -7.45 5.57
N GLU A 17 -0.15 -6.16 5.27
CA GLU A 17 -0.80 -5.62 4.07
C GLU A 17 -0.16 -6.17 2.79
N GLY A 18 1.16 -6.13 2.66
CA GLY A 18 1.85 -6.72 1.50
C GLY A 18 1.60 -8.23 1.34
N ARG A 19 1.51 -8.97 2.45
CA ARG A 19 1.14 -10.41 2.40
C ARG A 19 -0.28 -10.63 1.89
N LEU A 20 -1.21 -9.78 2.27
CA LEU A 20 -2.60 -9.86 1.82
C LEU A 20 -2.71 -9.47 0.34
N LEU A 21 -2.13 -8.33 -0.06
CA LEU A 21 -2.12 -7.83 -1.44
C LEU A 21 -1.53 -8.83 -2.43
N ARG A 22 -0.49 -9.58 -2.03
CA ARG A 22 0.13 -10.64 -2.86
C ARG A 22 -0.86 -11.74 -3.31
N GLN A 23 -1.94 -11.96 -2.56
CA GLN A 23 -2.92 -13.00 -2.85
C GLN A 23 -3.94 -12.57 -3.90
N TYR A 24 -4.18 -11.26 -4.05
CA TYR A 24 -5.17 -10.74 -4.98
C TYR A 24 -4.57 -10.57 -6.39
N LYS A 25 -5.07 -11.36 -7.34
CA LYS A 25 -4.69 -11.29 -8.75
C LYS A 25 -5.94 -11.32 -9.61
N HIS A 26 -6.44 -10.14 -9.97
CA HIS A 26 -7.66 -9.99 -10.75
C HIS A 26 -7.62 -8.69 -11.55
N LEU A 27 -8.28 -8.65 -12.72
CA LEU A 27 -8.26 -7.50 -13.63
C LEU A 27 -8.75 -6.19 -12.98
N ASN A 28 -9.73 -6.29 -12.08
CA ASN A 28 -10.35 -5.14 -11.41
C ASN A 28 -9.75 -4.86 -10.01
N ILE A 29 -8.60 -5.43 -9.68
CA ILE A 29 -7.87 -5.16 -8.44
C ILE A 29 -6.51 -4.60 -8.83
N VAL A 30 -6.12 -3.49 -8.22
CA VAL A 30 -4.82 -2.85 -8.45
C VAL A 30 -3.69 -3.86 -8.28
N ALA A 31 -2.84 -4.01 -9.29
CA ALA A 31 -1.80 -5.01 -9.26
C ALA A 31 -0.74 -4.68 -8.20
N PHE A 32 -0.40 -5.67 -7.38
CA PHE A 32 0.72 -5.61 -6.44
C PHE A 32 2.00 -6.15 -7.09
N TYR A 33 3.07 -5.35 -7.09
CA TYR A 33 4.36 -5.75 -7.68
C TYR A 33 5.35 -6.25 -6.63
N GLY A 34 5.35 -5.68 -5.43
CA GLY A 34 6.27 -6.11 -4.37
C GLY A 34 6.38 -5.13 -3.22
N MET A 35 7.34 -5.40 -2.33
CA MET A 35 7.73 -4.49 -1.26
C MET A 35 9.24 -4.19 -1.34
N VAL A 36 9.61 -2.96 -1.02
CA VAL A 36 10.99 -2.56 -0.77
C VAL A 36 11.16 -2.41 0.74
N ILE A 37 12.21 -2.97 1.30
CA ILE A 37 12.50 -2.93 2.73
C ILE A 37 13.95 -2.47 2.88
N ASP A 38 14.16 -1.36 3.57
CA ASP A 38 15.48 -0.84 3.91
C ASP A 38 15.51 -0.40 5.37
N ASN A 39 16.32 -1.08 6.19
CA ASN A 39 16.40 -0.85 7.63
C ASN A 39 15.02 -0.80 8.31
N ASP A 40 14.66 0.34 8.88
CA ASP A 40 13.37 0.61 9.57
C ASP A 40 12.34 1.26 8.62
N GLN A 41 12.50 1.13 7.31
CA GLN A 41 11.60 1.67 6.29
C GLN A 41 11.08 0.58 5.36
N ALA A 42 9.81 0.69 4.98
CA ALA A 42 9.18 -0.17 3.98
C ALA A 42 8.37 0.66 3.00
N MET A 43 8.28 0.18 1.76
CA MET A 43 7.42 0.72 0.72
C MET A 43 6.68 -0.42 0.03
N ILE A 44 5.42 -0.17 -0.34
CA ILE A 44 4.64 -1.08 -1.18
C ILE A 44 4.68 -0.55 -2.61
N VAL A 45 5.00 -1.42 -3.55
CA VAL A 45 5.04 -1.12 -4.98
C VAL A 45 3.81 -1.73 -5.65
N MET A 46 3.00 -0.88 -6.27
CA MET A 46 1.73 -1.25 -6.89
C MET A 46 1.54 -0.52 -8.23
N GLU A 47 0.55 -0.95 -9.00
CA GLU A 47 0.11 -0.31 -10.23
C GLU A 47 -0.34 1.13 -9.98
N LEU A 48 0.07 2.04 -10.87
CA LEU A 48 -0.38 3.43 -10.87
C LEU A 48 -1.71 3.54 -11.62
N VAL A 49 -2.81 3.72 -10.89
CA VAL A 49 -4.12 4.01 -11.48
C VAL A 49 -4.23 5.50 -11.77
N SER A 50 -4.22 5.84 -13.05
CA SER A 50 -4.44 7.22 -13.51
C SER A 50 -5.88 7.66 -13.24
N GLY A 51 -6.07 8.90 -12.79
CA GLY A 51 -7.40 9.45 -12.49
C GLY A 51 -7.76 9.49 -11.00
N GLY A 52 -6.92 8.93 -10.12
CA GLY A 52 -7.06 9.03 -8.66
C GLY A 52 -8.22 8.23 -8.10
N GLY A 53 -8.66 8.58 -6.88
CA GLY A 53 -9.76 7.91 -6.19
C GLY A 53 -11.10 8.17 -6.88
N LEU A 54 -11.94 7.13 -6.98
CA LEU A 54 -13.27 7.24 -7.58
C LEU A 54 -14.13 8.30 -6.86
N ASP A 55 -14.00 8.45 -5.55
CA ASP A 55 -14.71 9.45 -4.78
C ASP A 55 -14.34 10.88 -5.20
N HIS A 56 -13.06 11.13 -5.49
CA HIS A 56 -12.59 12.41 -5.99
C HIS A 56 -13.06 12.64 -7.42
N HIS A 57 -12.96 11.60 -8.26
CA HIS A 57 -13.41 11.65 -9.63
C HIS A 57 -14.91 11.99 -9.71
N LEU A 58 -15.74 11.40 -8.86
CA LEU A 58 -17.17 11.66 -8.85
C LEU A 58 -17.50 13.07 -8.32
N LYS A 59 -16.82 13.55 -7.28
CA LYS A 59 -17.07 14.89 -6.72
C LYS A 59 -16.78 16.04 -7.69
N ASN A 60 -15.86 15.85 -8.63
CA ASN A 60 -15.50 16.87 -9.63
C ASN A 60 -16.38 16.84 -10.88
N ASN A 61 -17.26 15.83 -11.02
CA ASN A 61 -18.14 15.65 -12.17
C ASN A 61 -19.64 15.82 -11.80
N VAL A 62 -19.92 16.41 -10.64
CA VAL A 62 -21.26 16.87 -10.22
C VAL A 62 -21.36 18.38 -10.43
#